data_AF-A0A847W2C5-F1
#
_entry.id   AF-A0A847W2C5-F1
#
_cell.length_a   1.000
_cell.length_b   1.000
_cell.length_c   1.000
_cell.angle_alpha   90.00
_cell.angle_beta   90.00
_cell.angle_gamma   90.00
#
_symmetry.space_group_name_H-M   'P 1'
#
loop_
_entity.id
_entity.type
_entity.pdbx_description
1 polymer ?
#
loop_
_entity_poly.entity_id
_entity_poly.type
_entity_poly.pdbx_seq_one_letter_code
_entity_poly.pdbx_strand_id
1 'polypeptide(L)'
;MDISERKRIILKTVVSLYSDSGDPVGSKILNRFLSEISVSSATIRNEMAELTAMGLLTQPHTSAGRTPTAMGMRYYLDNLLQEYTITREEERKIREDIESLDSDPDKAAEMSAKILSDMFGLATVVMTPKNANPQIVHFRTIRIGKYNIAVIGVTNTGSV
;
A
#
# COMPACT_ATOMS: atom_id res chain seq x y z
N MET A 1 -20.70 1.61 -12.57
CA MET A 1 -20.29 1.27 -13.94
C MET A 1 -20.43 -0.24 -14.06
N ASP A 2 -21.29 -0.72 -14.97
CA ASP A 2 -21.48 -2.17 -15.14
C ASP A 2 -20.40 -2.71 -16.10
N ILE A 3 -19.72 -3.78 -15.68
CA ILE A 3 -18.59 -4.37 -16.40
C ILE A 3 -18.76 -5.89 -16.34
N SER A 4 -18.94 -6.50 -17.51
CA SER A 4 -19.09 -7.95 -17.64
C SER A 4 -17.89 -8.68 -17.05
N GLU A 5 -18.12 -9.88 -16.49
CA GLU A 5 -17.10 -10.61 -15.75
C GLU A 5 -15.82 -10.86 -16.59
N ARG A 6 -15.99 -11.17 -17.88
CA ARG A 6 -14.87 -11.28 -18.84
C ARG A 6 -14.04 -10.00 -18.95
N LYS A 7 -14.68 -8.81 -18.97
CA LYS A 7 -13.99 -7.51 -18.97
C LYS A 7 -13.27 -7.25 -17.64
N ARG A 8 -13.87 -7.67 -16.51
CA ARG A 8 -13.22 -7.62 -15.19
C ARG A 8 -11.94 -8.46 -15.17
N ILE A 9 -11.98 -9.70 -15.66
CA ILE A 9 -10.79 -10.56 -15.73
C ILE A 9 -9.74 -9.99 -16.71
N ILE A 10 -10.15 -9.53 -17.91
CA ILE A 10 -9.23 -8.90 -18.87
C ILE A 10 -8.54 -7.68 -18.24
N LEU A 11 -9.28 -6.80 -17.55
CA LEU A 11 -8.70 -5.65 -16.85
C LEU A 11 -7.77 -6.09 -15.71
N LYS A 12 -8.15 -7.10 -14.91
CA LYS A 12 -7.31 -7.66 -13.85
C LYS A 12 -5.96 -8.17 -14.37
N THR A 13 -5.97 -8.92 -15.48
CA THR A 13 -4.75 -9.46 -16.09
C THR A 13 -3.92 -8.40 -16.81
N VAL A 14 -4.55 -7.39 -17.45
CA VAL A 14 -3.81 -6.24 -18.00
C VAL A 14 -3.11 -5.45 -16.89
N VAL A 15 -3.79 -5.17 -15.78
CA VAL A 15 -3.19 -4.44 -14.65
C VAL A 15 -2.06 -5.25 -14.02
N SER A 16 -2.24 -6.54 -13.75
CA SER A 16 -1.18 -7.39 -13.18
C SER A 16 0.07 -7.38 -14.05
N LEU A 17 -0.06 -7.77 -15.33
CA LEU A 17 1.08 -7.85 -16.26
C LEU A 17 1.75 -6.49 -16.48
N TYR A 18 0.99 -5.40 -16.43
CA TYR A 18 1.55 -4.05 -16.53
C TYR A 18 2.30 -3.63 -15.25
N SER A 19 1.82 -3.98 -14.05
CA SER A 19 2.53 -3.75 -12.79
C SER A 19 3.83 -4.56 -12.71
N ASP A 20 3.84 -5.78 -13.25
CA ASP A 20 5.00 -6.68 -13.22
C ASP A 20 6.11 -6.28 -14.22
N SER A 21 5.79 -5.55 -15.29
CA SER A 21 6.72 -5.30 -16.42
C SER A 21 6.85 -3.86 -16.90
N GLY A 22 5.84 -3.01 -16.65
CA GLY A 22 5.71 -1.68 -17.27
C GLY A 22 5.34 -1.70 -18.76
N ASP A 23 5.22 -2.87 -19.41
CA ASP A 23 5.05 -2.98 -20.86
C ASP A 23 3.56 -2.95 -21.32
N PRO A 24 3.21 -2.30 -22.45
CA PRO A 24 1.85 -2.29 -22.99
C PRO A 24 1.34 -3.69 -23.37
N VAL A 25 0.30 -4.16 -22.67
CA VAL A 25 -0.16 -5.56 -22.70
C VAL A 25 -0.96 -5.86 -23.98
N GLY A 26 -0.51 -6.85 -24.77
CA GLY A 26 -1.12 -7.23 -26.05
C GLY A 26 -2.13 -8.38 -25.95
N SER A 27 -3.14 -8.40 -26.83
CA SER A 27 -4.16 -9.47 -26.92
C SER A 27 -3.62 -10.87 -27.24
N LYS A 28 -2.39 -11.00 -27.75
CA LYS A 28 -1.69 -12.28 -27.91
C LYS A 28 -1.13 -12.79 -26.57
N ILE A 29 -0.66 -11.87 -25.71
CA ILE A 29 -0.13 -12.17 -24.38
C ILE A 29 -1.29 -12.58 -23.48
N LEU A 30 -2.35 -11.76 -23.42
CA LEU A 30 -3.58 -12.07 -22.67
C LEU A 30 -4.17 -13.43 -23.05
N ASN A 31 -4.21 -13.80 -24.33
CA ASN A 31 -4.73 -15.11 -24.75
C ASN A 31 -3.92 -16.31 -24.21
N ARG A 32 -2.64 -16.11 -23.84
CA ARG A 32 -1.82 -17.14 -23.18
C ARG A 32 -2.14 -17.24 -21.69
N PHE A 33 -2.38 -16.12 -21.01
CA PHE A 33 -2.74 -16.07 -19.59
C PHE A 33 -4.22 -16.36 -19.30
N LEU A 34 -5.09 -16.17 -20.29
CA LEU A 34 -6.55 -16.35 -20.21
C LEU A 34 -7.02 -17.59 -21.00
N SER A 35 -6.15 -18.60 -21.13
CA SER A 35 -6.40 -19.83 -21.89
C SER A 35 -7.68 -20.57 -21.43
N GLU A 36 -7.95 -20.54 -20.13
CA GLU A 36 -9.15 -21.12 -19.49
C GLU A 36 -10.46 -20.49 -19.99
N ILE A 37 -10.45 -19.22 -20.41
CA ILE A 37 -11.64 -18.45 -20.78
C ILE A 37 -12.16 -18.79 -22.18
N SER A 38 -11.43 -19.62 -22.95
CA SER A 38 -11.90 -20.17 -24.24
C SER A 38 -12.31 -19.11 -25.28
N VAL A 39 -11.68 -17.93 -25.26
CA VAL A 39 -11.98 -16.80 -26.16
C VAL A 39 -10.86 -16.54 -27.16
N SER A 40 -11.22 -16.03 -28.34
CA SER A 40 -10.23 -15.71 -29.37
C SER A 40 -9.45 -14.42 -29.05
N SER A 41 -8.23 -14.32 -29.56
CA SER A 41 -7.45 -13.07 -29.51
C SER A 41 -8.11 -11.90 -30.28
N ALA A 42 -9.08 -12.17 -31.17
CA ALA A 42 -9.91 -11.12 -31.76
C ALA A 42 -10.97 -10.62 -30.76
N THR A 43 -11.66 -11.52 -30.06
CA THR A 43 -12.58 -11.21 -28.96
C THR A 43 -11.89 -10.35 -27.89
N ILE A 44 -10.69 -10.74 -27.45
CA ILE A 44 -9.91 -9.98 -26.46
C ILE A 44 -9.54 -8.57 -26.96
N ARG A 45 -9.31 -8.36 -28.26
CA ARG A 45 -9.09 -7.00 -28.81
C ARG A 45 -10.33 -6.13 -28.70
N ASN A 46 -11.51 -6.68 -28.99
CA ASN A 46 -12.78 -5.94 -28.91
C ASN A 46 -13.09 -5.56 -27.45
N GLU A 47 -12.98 -6.52 -26.53
CA GLU A 47 -13.18 -6.28 -25.09
C GLU A 47 -12.21 -5.21 -24.54
N MET A 48 -10.93 -5.23 -24.97
CA MET A 48 -9.96 -4.18 -24.64
C MET A 48 -10.28 -2.83 -25.28
N ALA A 49 -10.85 -2.80 -26.49
CA ALA A 49 -11.28 -1.56 -27.14
C ALA A 49 -12.49 -0.96 -26.42
N GLU A 50 -13.43 -1.77 -25.94
CA GLU A 50 -14.54 -1.33 -25.09
C GLU A 50 -14.04 -0.83 -23.72
N LEU A 51 -13.08 -1.53 -23.09
CA LEU A 51 -12.41 -1.03 -21.88
C LEU A 51 -11.61 0.27 -22.13
N THR A 52 -11.15 0.51 -23.35
CA THR A 52 -10.53 1.78 -23.76
C THR A 52 -11.58 2.89 -23.90
N ALA A 53 -12.73 2.59 -24.51
CA ALA A 53 -13.86 3.53 -24.62
C ALA A 53 -14.48 3.86 -23.25
N MET A 54 -14.43 2.93 -22.30
CA MET A 54 -14.77 3.16 -20.88
C MET A 54 -13.71 3.98 -20.11
N GLY A 55 -12.58 4.34 -20.75
CA GLY A 55 -11.49 5.11 -20.14
C GLY A 55 -10.65 4.35 -19.11
N LEU A 56 -10.81 3.03 -18.99
CA LEU A 56 -10.09 2.17 -18.04
C LEU A 56 -8.73 1.71 -18.59
N LEU A 57 -8.67 1.50 -19.90
CA LEU A 57 -7.42 1.26 -20.64
C LEU A 57 -7.10 2.42 -21.58
N THR A 58 -5.84 2.54 -21.98
CA THR A 58 -5.41 3.44 -23.07
C THR A 58 -4.44 2.72 -24.00
N GLN A 59 -4.18 3.31 -25.17
CA GLN A 59 -3.18 2.85 -26.12
C GLN A 59 -2.14 3.97 -26.34
N PRO A 60 -0.87 3.77 -25.98
CA PRO A 60 0.14 4.82 -26.15
C PRO A 60 0.45 5.10 -27.64
N HIS A 61 0.52 4.04 -28.46
CA HIS A 61 0.80 4.12 -29.91
C HIS A 61 -0.05 3.10 -30.69
N THR A 62 -0.37 3.39 -31.95
CA THR A 62 -1.33 2.63 -32.78
C THR A 62 -1.05 1.12 -32.87
N SER A 63 0.22 0.71 -32.83
CA SER A 63 0.68 -0.68 -32.86
C SER A 63 0.89 -1.33 -31.48
N ALA A 64 0.90 -0.54 -30.40
CA ALA A 64 1.19 -1.01 -29.05
C ALA A 64 0.03 -1.80 -28.44
N GLY A 65 0.32 -2.54 -27.37
CA GLY A 65 -0.69 -3.09 -26.46
C GLY A 65 -1.44 -2.01 -25.69
N ARG A 66 -2.14 -2.40 -24.63
CA ARG A 66 -2.92 -1.49 -23.77
C ARG A 66 -2.28 -1.37 -22.40
N THR A 67 -2.31 -0.16 -21.86
CA THR A 67 -1.89 0.15 -20.49
C THR A 67 -3.11 0.59 -19.68
N PRO A 68 -3.15 0.34 -18.36
CA PRO A 68 -4.23 0.85 -17.52
C PRO A 68 -4.11 2.37 -17.35
N THR A 69 -5.26 3.06 -17.33
CA THR A 69 -5.29 4.48 -16.93
C THR A 69 -5.29 4.58 -15.40
N ALA A 70 -5.16 5.80 -14.85
CA ALA A 70 -5.38 6.05 -13.42
C ALA A 70 -6.78 5.57 -12.96
N MET A 71 -7.79 5.66 -13.81
CA MET A 71 -9.15 5.15 -13.52
C MET A 71 -9.22 3.61 -13.61
N GLY A 72 -8.49 2.99 -14.55
CA GLY A 72 -8.36 1.53 -14.62
C GLY A 72 -7.65 0.94 -13.41
N MET A 73 -6.54 1.56 -12.98
CA MET A 73 -5.84 1.24 -11.74
C MET A 73 -6.75 1.41 -10.52
N ARG A 74 -7.47 2.53 -10.41
CA ARG A 74 -8.42 2.77 -9.31
C ARG A 74 -9.52 1.71 -9.27
N TYR A 75 -10.17 1.43 -10.41
CA TYR A 75 -11.19 0.37 -10.48
C TYR A 75 -10.64 -1.00 -10.08
N TYR A 76 -9.41 -1.33 -10.50
CA TYR A 76 -8.74 -2.57 -10.11
C TYR A 76 -8.51 -2.66 -8.60
N LEU A 77 -7.95 -1.62 -7.98
CA LEU A 77 -7.71 -1.58 -6.53
C LEU A 77 -9.02 -1.71 -5.74
N ASP A 78 -10.07 -1.02 -6.19
CA ASP A 78 -11.34 -0.94 -5.48
C ASP A 78 -12.27 -2.16 -5.71
N ASN A 79 -12.03 -3.00 -6.74
CA ASN A 79 -12.98 -4.07 -7.15
C ASN A 79 -12.36 -5.42 -7.57
N LEU A 80 -11.07 -5.49 -7.93
CA LEU A 80 -10.47 -6.66 -8.62
C LEU A 80 -9.22 -7.23 -7.92
N LEU A 81 -8.53 -6.40 -7.15
CA LEU A 81 -7.44 -6.80 -6.27
C LEU A 81 -7.97 -7.84 -5.26
N GLN A 82 -7.19 -8.89 -5.02
CA GLN A 82 -7.39 -9.78 -3.87
C GLN A 82 -6.49 -9.29 -2.75
N GLU A 83 -7.00 -9.35 -1.52
CA GLU A 83 -6.23 -9.00 -0.33
C GLU A 83 -4.97 -9.87 -0.24
N TYR A 84 -3.82 -9.24 0.02
CA TYR A 84 -2.58 -9.95 0.34
C TYR A 84 -2.63 -10.40 1.80
N THR A 85 -2.89 -11.69 2.00
CA THR A 85 -2.87 -12.31 3.32
C THR A 85 -1.42 -12.61 3.74
N ILE A 86 -0.93 -11.91 4.77
CA ILE A 86 0.35 -12.24 5.40
C ILE A 86 0.37 -13.69 5.90
N THR A 87 1.52 -14.35 5.79
CA THR A 87 1.73 -15.66 6.39
C THR A 87 1.89 -15.55 7.91
N ARG A 88 1.67 -16.67 8.61
CA ARG A 88 1.90 -16.73 10.07
C ARG A 88 3.35 -16.47 10.48
N GLU A 89 4.30 -16.72 9.59
CA GLU A 89 5.72 -16.50 9.87
C GLU A 89 6.09 -15.02 9.70
N GLU A 90 5.51 -14.33 8.72
CA GLU A 90 5.58 -12.87 8.61
C GLU A 90 4.89 -12.23 9.82
N GLU A 91 3.68 -12.66 10.21
CA GLU A 91 2.99 -12.14 11.40
C GLU A 91 3.84 -12.33 12.68
N ARG A 92 4.40 -13.53 12.88
CA ARG A 92 5.27 -13.85 14.02
C ARG A 92 6.49 -12.93 14.06
N LYS A 93 7.18 -12.75 12.92
CA LYS A 93 8.37 -11.90 12.85
C LYS A 93 8.04 -10.43 13.08
N ILE A 94 6.99 -9.89 12.44
CA ILE A 94 6.53 -8.50 12.62
C ILE A 94 6.18 -8.25 14.09
N ARG A 95 5.53 -9.23 14.74
CA ARG A 95 5.21 -9.20 16.17
C ARG A 95 6.46 -9.16 17.03
N GLU A 96 7.43 -10.04 16.80
CA GLU A 96 8.70 -10.08 17.56
C GLU A 96 9.53 -8.80 17.38
N ASP A 97 9.63 -8.29 16.14
CA ASP A 97 10.34 -7.05 15.84
C ASP A 97 9.71 -5.84 16.57
N ILE A 98 8.38 -5.80 16.73
CA ILE A 98 7.65 -4.73 17.42
C ILE A 98 7.62 -4.92 18.95
N GLU A 99 7.37 -6.13 19.45
CA GLU A 99 7.34 -6.45 20.90
C GLU A 99 8.73 -6.34 21.55
N SER A 100 9.81 -6.29 20.76
CA SER A 100 11.18 -5.99 21.21
C SER A 100 11.41 -4.55 21.68
N LEU A 101 10.47 -3.64 21.42
CA LEU A 101 10.60 -2.21 21.70
C LEU A 101 9.98 -1.86 23.06
N ASP A 102 10.69 -1.03 23.85
CA ASP A 102 10.05 -0.24 24.90
C ASP A 102 8.85 0.52 24.33
N SER A 103 7.84 0.83 25.15
CA SER A 103 6.53 1.41 24.75
C SER A 103 6.56 2.88 24.28
N ASP A 104 7.63 3.25 23.58
CA ASP A 104 7.90 4.50 22.90
C ASP A 104 7.24 4.48 21.49
N PRO A 105 6.23 5.32 21.24
CA PRO A 105 5.46 5.27 19.99
C PRO A 105 6.28 5.73 18.77
N ASP A 106 7.30 6.57 18.96
CA ASP A 106 8.12 7.05 17.84
C ASP A 106 9.05 5.93 17.35
N LYS A 107 9.64 5.13 18.26
CA LYS A 107 10.39 3.91 17.91
C LYS A 107 9.50 2.87 17.23
N ALA A 108 8.29 2.65 17.74
CA ALA A 108 7.34 1.71 17.14
C ALA A 108 6.96 2.11 15.71
N ALA A 109 6.79 3.41 15.45
CA ALA A 109 6.57 3.94 14.11
C ALA A 109 7.81 3.77 13.20
N GLU A 110 9.01 4.10 13.68
CA GLU A 110 10.26 3.93 12.91
C GLU A 110 10.50 2.47 12.50
N MET A 111 10.32 1.53 13.43
CA MET A 111 10.41 0.09 13.13
C MET A 111 9.33 -0.34 12.12
N SER A 112 8.08 0.14 12.28
CA SER A 112 7.00 -0.14 11.32
C SER A 112 7.34 0.37 9.90
N ALA A 113 7.95 1.55 9.80
CA ALA A 113 8.42 2.11 8.53
C ALA A 113 9.47 1.22 7.86
N LYS A 114 10.43 0.75 8.66
CA LYS A 114 11.50 -0.14 8.21
C LYS A 114 10.97 -1.50 7.75
N ILE A 115 10.12 -2.16 8.55
CA ILE A 115 9.52 -3.46 8.22
C ILE A 115 8.79 -3.38 6.87
N LEU A 116 7.97 -2.36 6.66
CA LEU A 116 7.24 -2.16 5.40
C LEU A 116 8.19 -1.87 4.22
N SER A 117 9.23 -1.07 4.43
CA SER A 117 10.26 -0.79 3.43
C SER A 117 11.04 -2.06 3.03
N ASP A 118 11.41 -2.90 4.01
CA ASP A 118 12.15 -4.15 3.80
C ASP A 118 11.27 -5.23 3.14
N MET A 119 9.96 -5.27 3.43
CA MET A 119 9.02 -6.23 2.82
C MET A 119 8.64 -5.87 1.39
N PHE A 120 8.36 -4.58 1.09
CA PHE A 120 7.83 -4.16 -0.21
C PHE A 120 8.88 -3.54 -1.14
N GLY A 121 10.07 -3.19 -0.65
CA GLY A 121 11.09 -2.48 -1.43
C GLY A 121 10.70 -1.03 -1.78
N LEU A 122 9.74 -0.45 -1.05
CA LEU A 122 9.15 0.86 -1.32
C LEU A 122 9.49 1.86 -0.21
N ALA A 123 9.75 3.11 -0.61
CA ALA A 123 9.96 4.21 0.33
C ALA A 123 8.71 4.42 1.21
N THR A 124 8.83 4.06 2.49
CA THR A 124 7.73 4.13 3.46
C THR A 124 7.85 5.40 4.31
N VAL A 125 6.71 6.04 4.57
CA VAL A 125 6.61 7.21 5.45
C VAL A 125 5.60 6.90 6.56
N VAL A 126 6.01 7.16 7.81
CA VAL A 126 5.17 7.07 9.01
C VAL A 126 5.03 8.44 9.66
N MET A 127 3.96 8.63 10.43
CA MET A 127 3.78 9.82 11.25
C MET A 127 3.06 9.43 12.54
N THR A 128 3.71 9.64 13.68
CA THR A 128 3.06 9.54 14.99
C THR A 128 2.11 10.72 15.21
N PRO A 129 0.98 10.53 15.92
CA PRO A 129 0.09 11.62 16.26
C PRO A 129 0.81 12.57 17.24
N LYS A 130 1.10 13.81 16.80
CA LYS A 130 1.64 14.84 17.69
C LYS A 130 0.70 15.07 18.86
N ASN A 131 1.18 14.80 20.07
CA ASN A 131 0.48 15.14 21.31
C ASN A 131 0.30 16.66 21.42
N ALA A 132 -0.86 17.14 20.99
CA ALA A 132 -1.08 18.56 20.69
C ALA A 132 -1.16 19.49 21.92
N ASN A 133 -1.19 18.94 23.14
CA ASN A 133 -1.28 19.73 24.37
C ASN A 133 -0.70 18.96 25.59
N PRO A 134 0.64 18.92 25.76
CA PRO A 134 1.27 18.30 26.91
C PRO A 134 0.96 19.09 28.19
N GLN A 135 0.25 18.47 29.12
CA GLN A 135 -0.11 19.06 30.42
C GLN A 135 0.74 18.44 31.51
N ILE A 136 1.29 19.25 32.42
CA ILE A 136 2.00 18.76 33.60
C ILE A 136 0.98 18.13 34.55
N VAL A 137 1.04 16.81 34.73
CA VAL A 137 0.17 16.04 35.64
C VAL A 137 0.81 15.93 37.02
N HIS A 138 2.14 15.88 37.08
CA HIS A 138 2.89 15.86 38.34
C HIS A 138 4.18 16.66 38.20
N PHE A 139 4.58 17.38 39.24
CA PHE A 139 5.92 17.94 39.32
C PHE A 139 6.51 17.74 40.72
N ARG A 140 7.83 17.58 40.80
CA ARG A 140 8.56 17.41 42.04
C ARG A 140 9.77 18.31 42.08
N THR A 141 9.93 19.05 43.18
CA THR A 141 11.10 19.86 43.47
C THR A 141 12.11 19.06 44.30
N ILE A 142 13.38 19.09 43.92
CA ILE A 142 14.49 18.48 44.66
C ILE A 142 15.52 19.58 44.93
N ARG A 143 15.80 19.86 46.21
CA ARG A 143 16.82 20.84 46.59
C ARG A 143 18.21 20.27 46.35
N ILE A 144 18.95 20.86 45.42
CA ILE A 144 20.31 20.42 45.03
C ILE A 144 21.42 21.33 45.59
N GLY A 145 21.07 22.42 46.28
CA GLY A 145 22.05 23.29 46.93
C GLY A 145 21.43 24.33 47.86
N LYS A 146 22.27 25.22 48.40
CA LYS A 146 21.84 26.28 49.33
C LYS A 146 20.81 27.23 48.68
N TYR A 147 20.99 27.53 47.39
CA TYR A 147 20.14 28.42 46.60
C TYR A 147 19.54 27.75 45.33
N ASN A 148 19.78 26.44 45.13
CA ASN A 148 19.46 25.74 43.89
C ASN A 148 18.42 24.63 44.11
N ILE A 149 17.44 24.54 43.22
CA ILE A 149 16.36 23.54 43.21
C ILE A 149 16.24 22.99 41.78
N ALA A 150 16.26 21.67 41.63
CA ALA A 150 15.87 20.99 40.40
C ALA A 150 14.35 20.78 40.40
N VAL A 151 13.71 20.91 39.23
CA VAL A 151 12.30 20.60 39.02
C VAL A 151 12.21 19.46 38.01
N ILE A 152 11.43 18.43 38.33
CA ILE A 152 11.13 17.30 37.45
C ILE A 152 9.63 17.36 37.15
N GLY A 153 9.20 17.27 35.89
CA GLY A 153 7.82 17.59 35.48
C GLY A 153 7.22 16.52 34.57
N VAL A 154 6.50 15.57 35.16
CA VAL A 154 5.82 14.50 34.42
C VAL A 154 4.55 15.02 33.75
N THR A 155 4.48 14.83 32.44
CA THR A 155 3.36 15.23 31.58
C THR A 155 2.33 14.10 31.41
N ASN A 156 1.13 14.46 30.95
CA ASN A 156 0.10 13.50 30.52
C ASN A 156 0.53 12.60 29.35
N THR A 157 1.64 12.92 28.67
CA THR A 157 2.26 12.12 27.60
C THR A 157 3.37 11.20 28.09
N GLY A 158 3.61 11.11 29.40
CA GLY A 158 4.69 10.30 30.00
C GLY A 158 6.09 10.91 29.88
N SER A 159 6.24 12.07 29.23
CA SER A 159 7.50 12.83 29.13
C SER A 159 7.81 13.53 30.46
N VAL A 160 9.10 13.68 30.81
CA VAL A 160 9.60 14.04 32.16
C VAL A 160 10.61 15.19 32.11
#